data_AF-A0A5M9MWC6-F1
#
_entry.id   AF-A0A5M9MWC6-F1
#
_cell.length_a   1.000
_cell.length_b   1.000
_cell.length_c   1.000
_cell.angle_alpha   90.00
_cell.angle_beta   90.00
_cell.angle_gamma   90.00
#
_symmetry.space_group_name_H-M   'P 1'
#
loop_
_entity.id
_entity.type
_entity.pdbx_description
1 polymer ?
#
loop_
_entity_poly.entity_id
_entity_poly.type
_entity_poly.pdbx_seq_one_letter_code
_entity_poly.pdbx_strand_id
1 'polypeptide(L)'
;MSAGELGEPSVERGRLFQDDDHDYIHERSRFQDAFALSLFSASGARAGAIVESSSYRNTNECLYYKHLRFNIQYKDNKIKRWVTIDPEFVKGLRYSDEKVIPKTWITEQKVLGRNFVFYVMVAGLADRAFKGIHTVDELLSKVPPKGRESWTLEWEDSAKNLPVLRMVTSDGPDPVRGLTFSSLHHGLTSLAQRECFRDPLRIHGIRGRVASVIDSKASEATRSQALDHQNPDTYLKYQSKFKRADIQATYWNLDPDYECLEIEESMAHHRDPNAPQKLDAAALAEIENDKEMIDLYQRIDNLTKAIDGRPKEHSELVSQREKLYTKAAKKRRTKNRNSSITGGNPLMMTILLEGISQSVIQPADFPSTPSTCQRDNVYGITYLLKYQSTVNLDDSACSIC
;
A
#
# COMPACT_ATOMS: atom_id res chain seq x y z
N MET A 1 -12.19 9.89 28.50
CA MET A 1 -12.09 10.86 27.39
C MET A 1 -11.55 10.12 26.19
N SER A 2 -12.33 10.14 25.11
CA SER A 2 -12.22 9.29 23.93
C SER A 2 -10.92 9.51 23.17
N ALA A 3 -10.25 8.41 22.82
CA ALA A 3 -9.19 8.42 21.83
C ALA A 3 -9.78 8.88 20.50
N GLY A 4 -9.25 9.98 20.00
CA GLY A 4 -9.69 10.66 18.79
C GLY A 4 -9.77 9.73 17.59
N GLU A 5 -10.74 10.04 16.75
CA GLU A 5 -10.90 9.58 15.38
C GLU A 5 -9.66 10.00 14.59
N LEU A 6 -8.59 9.21 14.73
CA LEU A 6 -7.46 9.21 13.82
C LEU A 6 -8.03 9.00 12.41
N GLY A 7 -8.01 10.06 11.61
CA GLY A 7 -8.59 10.14 10.27
C GLY A 7 -8.55 8.81 9.55
N GLU A 8 -9.74 8.28 9.27
CA GLU A 8 -9.88 6.90 8.83
C GLU A 8 -8.99 6.63 7.63
N PRO A 9 -8.09 5.63 7.70
CA PRO A 9 -7.41 5.13 6.52
C PRO A 9 -8.35 4.17 5.74
N SER A 10 -9.65 4.45 5.73
CA SER A 10 -10.72 3.71 5.05
C SER A 10 -10.84 4.11 3.58
N VAL A 11 -10.51 5.36 3.24
CA VAL A 11 -10.82 5.89 1.91
C VAL A 11 -9.90 5.36 0.80
N GLU A 12 -8.62 5.12 1.08
CA GLU A 12 -7.69 4.43 0.15
C GLU A 12 -8.10 2.98 -0.16
N ARG A 13 -8.95 2.37 0.69
CA ARG A 13 -9.19 0.92 0.69
C ARG A 13 -10.58 0.51 0.22
N GLY A 14 -11.57 1.41 0.36
CA GLY A 14 -12.86 1.26 -0.29
C GLY A 14 -12.71 1.15 -1.80
N ARG A 15 -11.88 2.02 -2.41
CA ARG A 15 -11.68 1.99 -3.86
C ARG A 15 -11.08 0.66 -4.33
N LEU A 16 -9.94 0.22 -3.79
CA LEU A 16 -9.21 -0.96 -4.30
C LEU A 16 -10.10 -2.21 -4.49
N PHE A 17 -11.10 -2.44 -3.63
CA PHE A 17 -11.98 -3.61 -3.71
C PHE A 17 -13.47 -3.33 -3.95
N GLN A 18 -13.91 -2.06 -3.93
CA GLN A 18 -15.32 -1.68 -4.15
C GLN A 18 -15.47 -0.79 -5.38
N ASP A 19 -14.68 0.28 -5.51
CA ASP A 19 -14.87 1.36 -6.51
C ASP A 19 -13.62 1.67 -7.37
N ASP A 20 -12.75 0.69 -7.66
CA ASP A 20 -11.55 0.88 -8.51
C ASP A 20 -11.91 0.63 -9.98
N ASP A 21 -11.91 1.71 -10.77
CA ASP A 21 -12.11 1.68 -12.22
C ASP A 21 -10.82 1.33 -12.99
N HIS A 22 -9.74 1.03 -12.27
CA HIS A 22 -8.46 0.68 -12.87
C HIS A 22 -8.47 -0.72 -13.50
N ASP A 23 -8.12 -0.76 -14.78
CA ASP A 23 -7.89 -2.01 -15.51
C ASP A 23 -6.52 -2.59 -15.15
N TYR A 24 -6.51 -3.53 -14.21
CA TYR A 24 -5.30 -4.26 -13.84
C TYR A 24 -4.98 -5.32 -14.89
N ILE A 25 -3.71 -5.44 -15.26
CA ILE A 25 -3.23 -6.50 -16.17
C ILE A 25 -3.68 -7.91 -15.76
N HIS A 26 -3.82 -8.14 -14.44
CA HIS A 26 -4.39 -9.33 -13.84
C HIS A 26 -4.72 -9.03 -12.37
N GLU A 27 -5.75 -9.65 -11.81
CA GLU A 27 -6.23 -9.43 -10.42
C GLU A 27 -5.15 -9.64 -9.34
N ARG A 28 -4.17 -10.51 -9.63
CA ARG A 28 -2.99 -10.71 -8.76
C ARG A 28 -2.21 -9.42 -8.52
N SER A 29 -2.17 -8.48 -9.46
CA SER A 29 -1.50 -7.19 -9.28
C SER A 29 -2.19 -6.35 -8.19
N ARG A 30 -3.52 -6.20 -8.29
CA ARG A 30 -4.35 -5.51 -7.29
C ARG A 30 -4.18 -6.10 -5.90
N PHE A 31 -4.27 -7.44 -5.82
CA PHE A 31 -4.05 -8.17 -4.58
C PHE A 31 -2.66 -7.92 -3.99
N GLN A 32 -1.61 -7.95 -4.82
CA GLN A 32 -0.24 -7.76 -4.35
C GLN A 32 0.05 -6.34 -3.89
N ASP A 33 -0.60 -5.32 -4.45
CA ASP A 33 -0.50 -3.94 -3.95
C ASP A 33 -1.07 -3.83 -2.53
N ALA A 34 -2.26 -4.39 -2.30
CA ALA A 34 -2.87 -4.45 -0.97
C ALA A 34 -2.03 -5.25 0.03
N PHE A 35 -1.53 -6.40 -0.42
CA PHE A 35 -0.67 -7.27 0.38
C PHE A 35 0.62 -6.55 0.77
N ALA A 36 1.26 -5.85 -0.17
CA ALA A 36 2.47 -5.07 0.09
C ALA A 36 2.21 -3.94 1.09
N LEU A 37 1.10 -3.20 0.96
CA LEU A 37 0.73 -2.15 1.93
C LEU A 37 0.57 -2.71 3.34
N SER A 38 -0.14 -3.84 3.49
CA SER A 38 -0.29 -4.49 4.79
C SER A 38 1.04 -5.04 5.32
N LEU A 39 1.90 -5.58 4.45
CA LEU A 39 3.21 -6.10 4.83
C LEU A 39 4.12 -4.98 5.35
N PHE A 40 4.30 -3.90 4.59
CA PHE A 40 5.24 -2.83 4.94
C PHE A 40 4.79 -2.02 6.15
N SER A 41 3.47 -1.79 6.29
CA SER A 41 2.93 -1.09 7.45
C SER A 41 3.01 -1.91 8.74
N ALA A 42 2.86 -3.24 8.66
CA ALA A 42 2.93 -4.12 9.82
C ALA A 42 4.35 -4.54 10.23
N SER A 43 5.27 -4.65 9.26
CA SER A 43 6.64 -5.11 9.52
C SER A 43 7.66 -3.99 9.68
N GLY A 44 7.40 -2.81 9.09
CA GLY A 44 8.44 -1.79 8.92
C GLY A 44 9.59 -2.21 8.01
N ALA A 45 9.52 -3.37 7.33
CA ALA A 45 10.63 -3.98 6.62
C ALA A 45 11.23 -3.09 5.52
N ARG A 46 12.51 -3.29 5.22
CA ARG A 46 13.13 -2.67 4.05
C ARG A 46 12.58 -3.29 2.77
N ALA A 47 12.25 -2.45 1.79
CA ALA A 47 11.74 -2.90 0.50
C ALA A 47 12.65 -3.95 -0.17
N GLY A 48 13.97 -3.72 -0.20
CA GLY A 48 14.93 -4.66 -0.80
C GLY A 48 15.14 -5.98 -0.06
N ALA A 49 14.53 -6.18 1.11
CA ALA A 49 14.47 -7.47 1.80
C ALA A 49 13.22 -8.27 1.39
N ILE A 50 12.21 -7.61 0.82
CA ILE A 50 10.91 -8.19 0.51
C ILE A 50 10.72 -8.37 -1.01
N VAL A 51 11.15 -7.40 -1.80
CA VAL A 51 11.09 -7.39 -3.26
C VAL A 51 12.47 -7.20 -3.86
N GLU A 52 12.66 -7.63 -5.11
CA GLU A 52 13.95 -7.54 -5.79
C GLU A 52 14.40 -6.07 -5.87
N SER A 53 15.53 -5.76 -5.25
CA SER A 53 16.07 -4.42 -5.19
C SER A 53 16.75 -4.03 -6.51
N SER A 54 16.70 -2.75 -6.87
CA SER A 54 17.47 -2.21 -7.99
C SER A 54 18.98 -2.43 -7.85
N SER A 55 19.51 -2.49 -6.62
CA SER A 55 20.93 -2.76 -6.34
C SER A 55 21.30 -4.24 -6.46
N TYR A 56 20.32 -5.13 -6.52
CA TYR A 56 20.46 -6.58 -6.67
C TYR A 56 19.59 -7.04 -7.85
N ARG A 57 19.66 -6.30 -8.95
CA ARG A 57 18.82 -6.56 -10.13
C ARG A 57 19.22 -7.90 -10.77
N ASN A 58 18.22 -8.67 -11.18
CA ASN A 58 18.34 -10.00 -11.78
C ASN A 58 18.87 -11.09 -10.84
N THR A 59 18.92 -10.84 -9.52
CA THR A 59 19.25 -11.89 -8.55
C THR A 59 18.02 -12.66 -8.10
N ASN A 60 16.82 -12.12 -8.36
CA ASN A 60 15.54 -12.64 -7.89
C ASN A 60 15.41 -12.68 -6.35
N GLU A 61 16.35 -12.07 -5.62
CA GLU A 61 16.38 -12.14 -4.16
C GLU A 61 15.26 -11.29 -3.54
N CYS A 62 14.27 -12.00 -3.00
CA CYS A 62 13.03 -11.43 -2.47
C CYS A 62 12.41 -12.36 -1.41
N LEU A 63 11.25 -12.00 -0.87
CA LEU A 63 10.57 -12.82 0.12
C LEU A 63 9.98 -14.09 -0.51
N TYR A 64 10.48 -15.27 -0.11
CA TYR A 64 9.96 -16.59 -0.48
C TYR A 64 9.08 -17.20 0.62
N TYR A 65 8.24 -18.17 0.27
CA TYR A 65 7.41 -18.87 1.27
C TYR A 65 8.24 -19.53 2.38
N LYS A 66 9.44 -20.06 2.09
CA LYS A 66 10.33 -20.64 3.11
C LYS A 66 10.75 -19.62 4.19
N HIS A 67 10.70 -18.32 3.90
CA HIS A 67 10.98 -17.25 4.86
C HIS A 67 9.78 -16.93 5.74
N LEU A 68 8.59 -17.41 5.40
CA LEU A 68 7.39 -17.25 6.19
C LEU A 68 7.16 -18.48 7.07
N ARG A 69 6.62 -18.26 8.26
CA ARG A 69 6.01 -19.32 9.08
C ARG A 69 4.60 -18.92 9.44
N PHE A 70 3.62 -19.71 9.03
CA PHE A 70 2.22 -19.50 9.38
C PHE A 70 1.90 -20.30 10.64
N ASN A 71 1.57 -19.61 11.73
CA ASN A 71 1.40 -20.22 13.03
C ASN A 71 -0.04 -20.07 13.51
N ILE A 72 -0.51 -21.11 14.20
CA ILE A 72 -1.84 -21.22 14.78
C ILE A 72 -1.66 -21.59 16.25
N GLN A 73 -2.41 -20.93 17.14
CA GLN A 73 -2.57 -21.32 18.53
C GLN A 73 -4.05 -21.46 18.82
N TYR A 74 -4.42 -22.48 19.60
CA TYR A 74 -5.77 -22.63 20.14
C TYR A 74 -5.69 -22.50 21.65
N LYS A 75 -6.30 -21.42 22.17
CA LYS A 75 -6.31 -21.12 23.60
C LYS A 75 -7.62 -20.43 23.98
N ASP A 76 -8.22 -20.80 25.10
CA ASP A 76 -9.45 -20.20 25.62
C ASP A 76 -10.62 -20.21 24.60
N ASN A 77 -10.78 -21.32 23.88
CA ASN A 77 -11.73 -21.49 22.77
C ASN A 77 -11.59 -20.44 21.64
N LYS A 78 -10.40 -19.84 21.52
CA LYS A 78 -10.09 -18.85 20.47
C LYS A 78 -8.87 -19.30 19.69
N ILE A 79 -9.00 -19.22 18.36
CA ILE A 79 -7.87 -19.41 17.45
C ILE A 79 -7.14 -18.07 17.33
N LYS A 80 -5.81 -18.10 17.52
CA LYS A 80 -4.92 -16.99 17.20
C LYS A 80 -4.01 -17.41 16.05
N ARG A 81 -3.87 -16.54 15.06
CA ARG A 81 -2.97 -16.73 13.93
C ARG A 81 -1.94 -15.62 13.88
N TRP A 82 -0.71 -15.98 13.54
CA TRP A 82 0.34 -15.01 13.28
C TRP A 82 1.32 -15.56 12.26
N VAL A 83 1.93 -14.66 11.51
CA VAL A 83 2.98 -14.98 10.56
C VAL A 83 4.30 -14.46 11.09
N THR A 84 5.35 -15.27 11.03
CA THR A 84 6.71 -14.82 11.26
C THR A 84 7.44 -14.69 9.94
N ILE A 85 8.19 -13.60 9.76
CA ILE A 85 9.03 -13.32 8.60
C ILE A 85 10.49 -13.50 9.00
N ASP A 86 11.23 -14.26 8.20
CA ASP A 86 12.68 -14.41 8.27
C ASP A 86 13.34 -13.43 7.28
N PRO A 87 14.00 -12.37 7.77
CA PRO A 87 14.47 -11.29 6.91
C PRO A 87 15.89 -11.58 6.34
N GLU A 88 16.01 -12.63 5.53
CA GLU A 88 17.28 -13.13 4.94
C GLU A 88 18.01 -12.05 4.10
N PHE A 89 17.24 -11.23 3.37
CA PHE A 89 17.76 -10.31 2.37
C PHE A 89 17.99 -8.87 2.87
N VAL A 90 18.18 -8.69 4.18
CA VAL A 90 18.40 -7.36 4.77
C VAL A 90 19.77 -6.79 4.36
N LYS A 91 19.76 -5.54 3.88
CA LYS A 91 20.98 -4.82 3.50
C LYS A 91 21.97 -4.73 4.68
N GLY A 92 23.23 -5.11 4.44
CA GLY A 92 24.30 -5.09 5.44
C GLY A 92 24.32 -6.31 6.38
N LEU A 93 23.30 -7.17 6.30
CA LEU A 93 23.21 -8.46 7.00
C LEU A 93 23.06 -9.65 6.03
N ARG A 94 22.86 -9.36 4.73
CA ARG A 94 22.74 -10.36 3.67
C ARG A 94 24.00 -11.26 3.65
N TYR A 95 23.78 -12.57 3.52
CA TYR A 95 24.81 -13.62 3.50
C TYR A 95 25.68 -13.68 4.77
N SER A 96 25.22 -13.14 5.90
CA SER A 96 25.95 -13.19 7.16
C SER A 96 25.43 -14.34 8.02
N ASP A 97 26.17 -15.45 8.05
CA ASP A 97 25.80 -16.63 8.85
C ASP A 97 26.05 -16.44 10.35
N GLU A 98 26.92 -15.48 10.71
CA GLU A 98 27.31 -15.20 12.09
C GLU A 98 26.31 -14.32 12.85
N LYS A 99 25.46 -13.57 12.13
CA LYS A 99 24.58 -12.56 12.73
C LYS A 99 23.15 -13.09 12.85
N VAL A 100 22.67 -13.19 14.08
CA VAL A 100 21.26 -13.46 14.35
C VAL A 100 20.44 -12.24 13.94
N ILE A 101 19.67 -12.38 12.86
CA ILE A 101 18.74 -11.33 12.42
C ILE A 101 17.40 -11.55 13.15
N PRO A 102 16.90 -10.55 13.91
CA PRO A 102 15.62 -10.66 14.58
C PRO A 102 14.49 -10.92 13.57
N LYS A 103 13.59 -11.82 13.94
CA LYS A 103 12.43 -12.20 13.13
C LYS A 103 11.25 -11.28 13.43
N THR A 104 10.57 -10.81 12.40
CA THR A 104 9.33 -10.04 12.56
C THR A 104 8.16 -10.99 12.76
N TRP A 105 7.32 -10.77 13.76
CA TRP A 105 6.06 -11.50 13.93
C TRP A 105 4.88 -10.53 13.80
N ILE A 106 3.84 -10.97 13.10
CA ILE A 106 2.67 -10.14 12.77
C ILE A 106 1.41 -10.95 13.06
N THR A 107 0.58 -10.44 13.95
CA THR A 107 -0.69 -11.07 14.35
C THR A 107 -1.82 -10.72 13.39
N GLU A 108 -2.79 -11.62 13.31
CA GLU A 108 -4.04 -11.41 12.60
C GLU A 108 -4.76 -10.14 13.10
N GLN A 109 -5.30 -9.36 12.17
CA GLN A 109 -6.02 -8.11 12.46
C GLN A 109 -7.49 -8.20 12.05
N LYS A 110 -8.37 -7.53 12.80
CA LYS A 110 -9.81 -7.51 12.48
C LYS A 110 -10.10 -6.74 11.18
N VAL A 111 -9.37 -5.65 10.94
CA VAL A 111 -9.53 -4.83 9.74
C VAL A 111 -8.80 -5.49 8.58
N LEU A 112 -9.55 -5.92 7.55
CA LEU A 112 -9.03 -6.68 6.41
C LEU A 112 -7.81 -6.02 5.75
N GLY A 113 -7.90 -4.72 5.48
CA GLY A 113 -6.81 -3.94 4.88
C GLY A 113 -5.56 -3.80 5.74
N ARG A 114 -5.60 -4.18 7.02
CA ARG A 114 -4.46 -4.23 7.95
C ARG A 114 -4.03 -5.66 8.27
N ASN A 115 -4.77 -6.65 7.76
CA ASN A 115 -4.61 -8.05 8.13
C ASN A 115 -3.61 -8.76 7.21
N PHE A 116 -2.33 -8.60 7.51
CA PHE A 116 -1.25 -9.27 6.77
C PHE A 116 -1.43 -10.81 6.73
N VAL A 117 -1.92 -11.39 7.83
CA VAL A 117 -2.17 -12.84 7.92
C VAL A 117 -3.21 -13.28 6.90
N PHE A 118 -4.27 -12.51 6.70
CA PHE A 118 -5.27 -12.76 5.64
C PHE A 118 -4.63 -12.83 4.26
N TYR A 119 -3.77 -11.87 3.90
CA TYR A 119 -3.11 -11.89 2.59
C TYR A 119 -2.17 -13.10 2.43
N VAL A 120 -1.48 -13.54 3.50
CA VAL A 120 -0.69 -14.77 3.45
C VAL A 120 -1.57 -16.00 3.23
N MET A 121 -2.75 -16.07 3.86
CA MET A 121 -3.71 -17.16 3.65
C MET A 121 -4.17 -17.22 2.18
N VAL A 122 -4.59 -16.09 1.64
CA VAL A 122 -5.08 -16.01 0.24
C VAL A 122 -3.97 -16.32 -0.76
N ALA A 123 -2.79 -15.72 -0.59
CA ALA A 123 -1.65 -15.99 -1.46
C ALA A 123 -1.24 -17.46 -1.40
N GLY A 124 -1.12 -18.02 -0.19
CA GLY A 124 -0.73 -19.41 0.01
C GLY A 124 -1.73 -20.41 -0.58
N LEU A 125 -3.04 -20.15 -0.50
CA LEU A 125 -4.05 -20.99 -1.14
C LEU A 125 -4.00 -20.86 -2.67
N ALA A 126 -3.94 -19.64 -3.19
CA ALA A 126 -3.86 -19.38 -4.63
C ALA A 126 -2.62 -20.01 -5.27
N ASP A 127 -1.50 -20.05 -4.53
CA ASP A 127 -0.23 -20.60 -4.98
C ASP A 127 -0.08 -22.09 -4.64
N ARG A 128 -1.11 -22.71 -4.02
CA ARG A 128 -1.06 -24.09 -3.47
C ARG A 128 0.17 -24.34 -2.59
N ALA A 129 0.54 -23.32 -1.82
CA ALA A 129 1.75 -23.33 -1.01
C ALA A 129 1.58 -24.09 0.30
N PHE A 130 0.36 -24.15 0.87
CA PHE A 130 0.13 -24.91 2.10
C PHE A 130 0.10 -26.42 1.85
N LYS A 131 0.88 -27.16 2.62
CA LYS A 131 1.00 -28.61 2.46
C LYS A 131 -0.29 -29.34 2.84
N GLY A 132 -0.89 -30.02 1.86
CA GLY A 132 -2.15 -30.76 2.03
C GLY A 132 -3.36 -29.89 2.46
N ILE A 133 -3.35 -28.60 2.12
CA ILE A 133 -4.48 -27.67 2.36
C ILE A 133 -4.76 -26.95 1.05
N HIS A 134 -5.96 -27.13 0.51
CA HIS A 134 -6.33 -26.66 -0.82
C HIS A 134 -7.54 -25.72 -0.81
N THR A 135 -8.28 -25.66 0.30
CA THR A 135 -9.47 -24.82 0.41
C THR A 135 -9.39 -23.88 1.62
N VAL A 136 -10.20 -22.82 1.56
CA VAL A 136 -10.36 -21.87 2.67
C VAL A 136 -10.88 -22.58 3.91
N ASP A 137 -11.90 -23.44 3.76
CA ASP A 137 -12.52 -24.14 4.89
C ASP A 137 -11.52 -25.08 5.57
N GLU A 138 -10.71 -25.82 4.80
CA GLU A 138 -9.63 -26.65 5.34
C GLU A 138 -8.59 -25.86 6.11
N LEU A 139 -8.24 -24.65 5.64
CA LEU A 139 -7.26 -23.79 6.30
C LEU A 139 -7.85 -23.21 7.60
N LEU A 140 -9.08 -22.71 7.55
CA LEU A 140 -9.74 -22.10 8.69
C LEU A 140 -10.12 -23.12 9.77
N SER A 141 -10.38 -24.38 9.40
CA SER A 141 -10.66 -25.47 10.32
C SER A 141 -9.42 -26.02 11.04
N LYS A 142 -8.20 -25.59 10.65
CA LYS A 142 -6.97 -26.06 11.30
C LYS A 142 -6.88 -25.57 12.74
N VAL A 143 -6.69 -26.53 13.63
CA VAL A 143 -6.34 -26.32 15.04
C VAL A 143 -5.07 -27.10 15.35
N PRO A 144 -4.27 -26.68 16.36
CA PRO A 144 -3.12 -27.45 16.79
C PRO A 144 -3.47 -28.91 17.12
N PRO A 145 -2.63 -29.88 16.76
CA PRO A 145 -2.83 -31.28 17.12
C PRO A 145 -2.97 -31.48 18.63
N LYS A 146 -3.70 -32.53 19.04
CA LYS A 146 -3.91 -32.86 20.46
C LYS A 146 -2.57 -32.91 21.22
N GLY A 147 -2.50 -32.20 22.35
CA GLY A 147 -1.29 -32.11 23.17
C GLY A 147 -0.31 -31.00 22.76
N ARG A 148 -0.63 -30.19 21.73
CA ARG A 148 0.14 -28.99 21.38
C ARG A 148 -0.71 -27.74 21.56
N GLU A 149 -0.13 -26.71 22.17
CA GLU A 149 -0.78 -25.40 22.28
C GLU A 149 -0.73 -24.62 20.96
N SER A 150 0.27 -24.89 20.12
CA SER A 150 0.47 -24.21 18.85
C SER A 150 0.97 -25.16 17.75
N TRP A 151 0.77 -24.74 16.51
CA TRP A 151 1.16 -25.47 15.32
C TRP A 151 1.56 -24.52 14.20
N THR A 152 2.75 -24.73 13.64
CA THR A 152 3.19 -24.07 12.41
C THR A 152 2.83 -24.94 11.22
N LEU A 153 2.07 -24.39 10.27
CA LEU A 153 1.74 -25.08 9.04
C LEU A 153 2.98 -25.26 8.16
N GLU A 154 3.07 -26.40 7.49
CA GLU A 154 4.15 -26.69 6.55
C GLU A 154 3.81 -26.11 5.16
N TRP A 155 4.84 -25.63 4.48
CA TRP A 155 4.76 -25.30 3.06
C TRP A 155 5.06 -26.55 2.20
N GLU A 156 4.40 -26.65 1.05
CA GLU A 156 4.74 -27.60 0.00
C GLU A 156 6.19 -27.40 -0.46
N ASP A 157 6.90 -28.49 -0.74
CA ASP A 157 8.31 -28.44 -1.14
C ASP A 157 8.51 -27.65 -2.44
N SER A 158 7.55 -27.76 -3.37
CA SER A 158 7.53 -27.00 -4.63
C SER A 158 7.33 -25.50 -4.42
N ALA A 159 6.68 -25.07 -3.33
CA ALA A 159 6.35 -23.68 -3.06
C ALA A 159 7.41 -22.96 -2.21
N LYS A 160 8.28 -23.68 -1.50
CA LYS A 160 9.28 -23.09 -0.59
C LYS A 160 10.13 -21.99 -1.24
N ASN A 161 10.55 -22.18 -2.50
CA ASN A 161 11.36 -21.22 -3.26
C ASN A 161 10.52 -20.34 -4.22
N LEU A 162 9.19 -20.38 -4.11
CA LEU A 162 8.31 -19.50 -4.88
C LEU A 162 8.25 -18.13 -4.19
N PRO A 163 8.48 -17.01 -4.90
CA PRO A 163 8.30 -15.68 -4.32
C PRO A 163 6.85 -15.46 -3.89
N VAL A 164 6.67 -14.82 -2.74
CA VAL A 164 5.33 -14.50 -2.21
C VAL A 164 4.67 -13.39 -3.04
N LEU A 165 5.46 -12.37 -3.40
CA LEU A 165 5.09 -11.30 -4.34
C LEU A 165 5.83 -11.54 -5.65
N ARG A 166 5.10 -11.70 -6.76
CA ARG A 166 5.65 -12.09 -8.07
C ARG A 166 5.44 -11.00 -9.11
N MET A 167 6.28 -10.99 -10.15
CA MET A 167 5.93 -10.25 -11.37
C MET A 167 4.61 -10.79 -11.92
N VAL A 168 3.80 -9.93 -12.54
CA VAL A 168 2.48 -10.31 -13.03
C VAL A 168 2.37 -9.94 -14.51
N THR A 169 1.80 -10.88 -15.28
CA THR A 169 1.46 -10.74 -16.70
C THR A 169 -0.04 -10.94 -16.88
N SER A 170 -0.55 -10.80 -18.11
CA SER A 170 -1.96 -11.11 -18.41
C SER A 170 -2.35 -12.55 -18.09
N ASP A 171 -1.38 -13.47 -18.17
CA ASP A 171 -1.58 -14.89 -17.91
C ASP A 171 -1.50 -15.23 -16.40
N GLY A 172 -1.25 -14.22 -15.57
CA GLY A 172 -1.11 -14.36 -14.12
C GLY A 172 0.30 -14.11 -13.60
N PRO A 173 0.58 -14.49 -12.34
CA PRO A 173 1.88 -14.30 -11.73
C PRO A 173 2.95 -15.18 -12.40
N ASP A 174 4.11 -14.59 -12.64
CA ASP A 174 5.29 -15.27 -13.16
C ASP A 174 5.63 -16.49 -12.28
N PRO A 175 6.01 -17.64 -12.86
CA PRO A 175 6.26 -18.86 -12.09
C PRO A 175 7.51 -18.79 -11.20
N VAL A 176 8.44 -17.86 -11.45
CA VAL A 176 9.74 -17.83 -10.76
C VAL A 176 10.14 -16.42 -10.32
N ARG A 177 9.77 -15.39 -11.08
CA ARG A 177 10.26 -14.03 -10.85
C ARG A 177 9.50 -13.31 -9.74
N GLY A 178 10.25 -12.90 -8.72
CA GLY A 178 9.79 -12.03 -7.66
C GLY A 178 9.46 -10.63 -8.18
N LEU A 179 8.53 -9.96 -7.50
CA LEU A 179 8.18 -8.58 -7.81
C LEU A 179 9.42 -7.69 -7.65
N THR A 180 9.62 -6.77 -8.59
CA THR A 180 10.72 -5.80 -8.51
C THR A 180 10.31 -4.56 -7.73
N PHE A 181 11.28 -3.90 -7.09
CA PHE A 181 11.05 -2.61 -6.44
C PHE A 181 10.45 -1.57 -7.40
N SER A 182 10.89 -1.56 -8.66
CA SER A 182 10.38 -0.63 -9.68
C SER A 182 8.89 -0.86 -9.95
N SER A 183 8.48 -2.12 -10.14
CA SER A 183 7.09 -2.49 -10.37
C SER A 183 6.22 -2.17 -9.16
N LEU A 184 6.67 -2.51 -7.95
CA LEU A 184 5.96 -2.20 -6.72
C LEU A 184 5.80 -0.68 -6.54
N HIS A 185 6.86 0.09 -6.73
CA HIS A 185 6.81 1.55 -6.64
C HIS A 185 5.82 2.14 -7.66
N HIS A 186 5.77 1.59 -8.87
CA HIS A 186 4.83 2.02 -9.90
C HIS A 186 3.37 1.74 -9.49
N GLY A 187 3.08 0.53 -9.00
CA GLY A 187 1.74 0.14 -8.52
C GLY A 187 1.24 1.07 -7.41
N LEU A 188 2.04 1.26 -6.36
CA LEU A 188 1.68 2.13 -5.23
C LEU A 188 1.56 3.61 -5.63
N THR A 189 2.42 4.10 -6.54
CA THR A 189 2.31 5.48 -7.03
C THR A 189 1.03 5.66 -7.85
N SER A 190 0.71 4.69 -8.72
CA SER A 190 -0.52 4.74 -9.51
C SER A 190 -1.74 4.73 -8.60
N LEU A 191 -1.77 3.86 -7.58
CA LEU A 191 -2.84 3.80 -6.60
C LEU A 191 -3.07 5.15 -5.91
N ALA A 192 -2.01 5.77 -5.38
CA ALA A 192 -2.10 7.07 -4.72
C ALA A 192 -2.62 8.17 -5.66
N GLN A 193 -2.20 8.16 -6.93
CA GLN A 193 -2.67 9.11 -7.93
C GLN A 193 -4.15 8.92 -8.25
N ARG A 194 -4.59 7.67 -8.40
CA ARG A 194 -6.01 7.35 -8.57
C ARG A 194 -6.80 7.75 -7.34
N GLU A 195 -6.21 7.75 -6.16
CA GLU A 195 -6.87 8.25 -4.94
C GLU A 195 -6.83 9.78 -4.76
N CYS A 196 -6.39 10.53 -5.78
CA CYS A 196 -6.21 11.99 -5.70
C CYS A 196 -5.24 12.46 -4.60
N PHE A 197 -4.31 11.60 -4.16
CA PHE A 197 -3.23 12.07 -3.31
C PHE A 197 -2.26 12.89 -4.14
N ARG A 198 -2.00 14.12 -3.67
CA ARG A 198 -0.95 14.96 -4.25
C ARG A 198 0.43 14.33 -4.07
N ASP A 199 0.68 13.72 -2.92
CA ASP A 199 1.96 13.10 -2.60
C ASP A 199 2.03 11.64 -3.07
N PRO A 200 3.18 11.19 -3.58
CA PRO A 200 3.35 9.80 -3.97
C PRO A 200 3.44 8.88 -2.75
N LEU A 201 2.68 7.79 -2.76
CA LEU A 201 2.80 6.74 -1.74
C LEU A 201 4.11 5.97 -1.91
N ARG A 202 5.00 6.10 -0.93
CA ARG A 202 6.34 5.48 -0.94
C ARG A 202 6.48 4.52 0.24
N ILE A 203 7.07 3.35 -0.02
CA ILE A 203 7.43 2.38 1.04
C ILE A 203 8.33 3.03 2.10
N HIS A 204 9.28 3.87 1.68
CA HIS A 204 10.12 4.63 2.60
C HIS A 204 9.33 5.62 3.46
N GLY A 205 8.21 6.17 2.96
CA GLY A 205 7.30 7.00 3.74
C GLY A 205 6.55 6.20 4.79
N ILE A 206 5.99 5.04 4.41
CA ILE A 206 5.34 4.08 5.34
C ILE A 206 6.32 3.71 6.46
N ARG A 207 7.55 3.35 6.08
CA ARG A 207 8.60 2.99 7.03
C ARG A 207 9.02 4.16 7.94
N GLY A 208 9.05 5.38 7.43
CA GLY A 208 9.26 6.59 8.24
C GLY A 208 8.15 6.79 9.27
N ARG A 209 6.88 6.59 8.89
CA ARG A 209 5.76 6.64 9.85
C ARG A 209 5.87 5.55 10.91
N VAL A 210 6.25 4.33 10.53
CA VAL A 210 6.52 3.23 11.48
C VAL A 210 7.62 3.63 12.48
N ALA A 211 8.75 4.16 11.99
CA ALA A 211 9.82 4.68 12.85
C ALA A 211 9.29 5.71 13.85
N SER A 212 8.58 6.73 13.33
CA SER A 212 8.00 7.81 14.13
C SER A 212 7.05 7.30 15.23
N VAL A 213 6.22 6.28 14.96
CA VAL A 213 5.28 5.74 15.97
C VAL A 213 5.96 4.92 17.05
N ILE A 214 7.07 4.24 16.73
CA ILE A 214 7.82 3.40 17.67
C ILE A 214 8.72 4.24 18.57
N ASP A 215 9.10 5.45 18.14
CA ASP A 215 10.09 6.31 18.81
C ASP A 215 9.84 6.50 20.30
N SER A 216 8.60 6.82 20.67
CA SER A 216 8.22 7.08 22.07
C SER A 216 7.92 5.81 22.87
N LYS A 217 7.91 4.64 22.22
CA LYS A 217 7.42 3.37 22.79
C LYS A 217 8.52 2.32 22.96
N ALA A 218 9.73 2.60 22.52
CA ALA A 218 10.78 1.59 22.41
C ALA A 218 12.17 2.15 22.75
N SER A 219 13.01 1.28 23.30
CA SER A 219 14.43 1.59 23.50
C SER A 219 15.15 1.76 22.15
N GLU A 220 16.34 2.36 22.16
CA GLU A 220 17.20 2.47 20.96
C GLU A 220 17.50 1.11 20.32
N ALA A 221 17.76 0.08 21.14
CA ALA A 221 17.98 -1.27 20.65
C ALA A 221 16.74 -1.81 19.92
N THR A 222 15.55 -1.65 20.51
CA THR A 222 14.29 -2.08 19.91
C THR A 222 13.96 -1.28 18.64
N ARG A 223 14.23 0.03 18.61
CA ARG A 223 14.06 0.88 17.41
C ARG A 223 14.98 0.42 16.27
N SER A 224 16.23 0.10 16.59
CA SER A 224 17.21 -0.41 15.62
C SER A 224 16.80 -1.78 15.07
N GLN A 225 16.31 -2.69 15.92
CA GLN A 225 15.79 -3.98 15.49
C GLN A 225 14.52 -3.86 14.64
N ALA A 226 13.56 -3.03 15.04
CA ALA A 226 12.29 -2.85 14.33
C ALA A 226 12.46 -2.33 12.89
N LEU A 227 13.58 -1.66 12.60
CA LEU A 227 13.94 -1.18 11.28
C LEU A 227 15.14 -1.95 10.70
N ASP A 228 15.64 -3.00 11.32
CA ASP A 228 16.88 -3.70 10.92
C ASP A 228 18.08 -2.74 10.66
N HIS A 229 18.21 -1.68 11.45
CA HIS A 229 19.34 -0.75 11.38
C HIS A 229 20.52 -1.30 12.20
N GLN A 230 21.72 -1.30 11.60
CA GLN A 230 22.95 -1.63 12.34
C GLN A 230 23.49 -0.42 13.11
N ASN A 231 23.38 0.78 12.54
CA ASN A 231 23.77 2.02 13.20
C ASN A 231 22.51 2.74 13.70
N PRO A 232 22.38 2.99 15.02
CA PRO A 232 21.29 3.77 15.60
C PRO A 232 21.09 5.13 14.95
N ASP A 233 22.16 5.83 14.53
CA ASP A 233 22.07 7.14 13.87
C ASP A 233 21.33 7.09 12.53
N THR A 234 21.28 5.91 11.90
CA THR A 234 20.51 5.71 10.66
C THR A 234 19.03 5.95 10.91
N TYR A 235 18.56 5.79 12.15
CA TYR A 235 17.20 6.07 12.57
C TYR A 235 16.81 7.54 12.36
N LEU A 236 17.72 8.48 12.63
CA LEU A 236 17.45 9.93 12.50
C LEU A 236 17.00 10.32 11.09
N LYS A 237 17.45 9.58 10.06
CA LYS A 237 17.06 9.79 8.66
C LYS A 237 15.59 9.47 8.36
N TYR A 238 14.93 8.75 9.26
CA TYR A 238 13.52 8.34 9.13
C TYR A 238 12.60 9.11 10.07
N GLN A 239 13.13 10.03 10.88
CA GLN A 239 12.29 10.96 11.63
C GLN A 239 11.51 11.85 10.68
N SER A 240 10.35 12.29 11.15
CA SER A 240 9.50 13.23 10.42
C SER A 240 10.29 14.49 10.04
N LYS A 241 9.93 15.10 8.92
CA LYS A 241 10.46 16.42 8.54
C LYS A 241 9.96 17.52 9.48
N PHE A 242 8.84 17.26 10.15
CA PHE A 242 8.28 18.16 11.15
C PHE A 242 8.92 17.91 12.50
N LYS A 243 9.19 19.01 13.23
CA LYS A 243 9.63 18.91 14.62
C LYS A 243 8.46 18.40 15.44
N ARG A 244 8.69 17.32 16.18
CA ARG A 244 7.69 16.77 17.11
C ARG A 244 7.43 17.65 18.32
N ALA A 245 8.38 18.48 18.71
CA ALA A 245 8.17 19.40 19.82
C ALA A 245 7.34 20.59 19.35
N ASP A 246 6.19 20.81 20.00
CA ASP A 246 5.46 22.06 19.87
C ASP A 246 6.25 23.17 20.61
N ILE A 247 7.06 23.89 19.85
CA ILE A 247 7.94 24.94 20.39
C ILE A 247 7.11 26.09 20.98
N GLN A 248 5.95 26.38 20.41
CA GLN A 248 5.09 27.46 20.89
C GLN A 248 4.49 27.08 22.23
N ALA A 249 3.88 25.91 22.35
CA ALA A 249 3.34 25.42 23.62
C ALA A 249 4.45 25.30 24.68
N THR A 250 5.61 24.76 24.29
CA THR A 250 6.78 24.65 25.19
C THR A 250 7.23 26.02 25.71
N TYR A 251 7.34 27.02 24.84
CA TYR A 251 7.79 28.36 25.22
C TYR A 251 6.79 29.06 26.16
N TRP A 252 5.50 28.90 25.91
CA TRP A 252 4.44 29.51 26.72
C TRP A 252 3.97 28.65 27.90
N ASN A 253 4.61 27.50 28.14
CA ASN A 253 4.21 26.52 29.15
C ASN A 253 2.72 26.11 29.04
N LEU A 254 2.28 25.89 27.81
CA LEU A 254 0.95 25.38 27.45
C LEU A 254 1.02 23.88 27.15
N ASP A 255 -0.14 23.24 27.12
CA ASP A 255 -0.26 21.86 26.62
C ASP A 255 -0.06 21.83 25.10
N PRO A 256 0.85 20.99 24.58
CA PRO A 256 1.04 20.82 23.14
C PRO A 256 -0.21 20.30 22.44
N ASP A 257 -0.54 20.87 21.28
CA ASP A 257 -1.57 20.34 20.39
C ASP A 257 -0.91 19.57 19.24
N TYR A 258 -0.96 18.24 19.32
CA TYR A 258 -0.41 17.35 18.30
C TYR A 258 -1.39 17.03 17.17
N GLU A 259 -2.65 17.45 17.24
CA GLU A 259 -3.64 17.18 16.19
C GLU A 259 -3.22 17.84 14.87
N CYS A 260 -2.81 19.11 14.92
CA CYS A 260 -2.30 19.83 13.76
C CYS A 260 -1.06 19.16 13.15
N LEU A 261 -0.15 18.66 14.00
CA LEU A 261 1.04 17.92 13.57
C LEU A 261 0.66 16.60 12.88
N GLU A 262 -0.31 15.87 13.43
CA GLU A 262 -0.77 14.60 12.86
C GLU A 262 -1.43 14.78 11.49
N ILE A 263 -2.17 15.88 11.30
CA ILE A 263 -2.77 16.26 10.01
C ILE A 263 -1.66 16.60 9.01
N GLU A 264 -0.69 17.44 9.36
CA GLU A 264 0.44 17.82 8.49
C GLU A 264 1.32 16.61 8.10
N GLU A 265 1.46 15.62 8.99
CA GLU A 265 2.16 14.38 8.69
C GLU A 265 1.35 13.41 7.82
N SER A 266 0.04 13.64 7.67
CA SER A 266 -0.87 12.77 6.95
C SER A 266 -0.96 13.17 5.47
N MET A 267 -0.78 12.18 4.58
CA MET A 267 -1.05 12.38 3.16
C MET A 267 -2.52 12.77 2.89
N ALA A 268 -3.45 12.41 3.79
CA ALA A 268 -4.86 12.74 3.65
C ALA A 268 -5.11 14.26 3.66
N HIS A 269 -4.26 15.03 4.33
CA HIS A 269 -4.35 16.49 4.33
C HIS A 269 -4.16 17.09 2.93
N HIS A 270 -3.35 16.44 2.08
CA HIS A 270 -3.06 16.89 0.72
C HIS A 270 -3.90 16.15 -0.35
N ARG A 271 -4.91 15.38 0.05
CA ARG A 271 -5.82 14.71 -0.86
C ARG A 271 -6.88 15.70 -1.33
N ASP A 272 -7.04 15.83 -2.64
CA ASP A 272 -8.06 16.67 -3.24
C ASP A 272 -8.94 15.84 -4.18
N PRO A 273 -10.09 15.32 -3.71
CA PRO A 273 -11.00 14.54 -4.54
C PRO A 273 -11.52 15.30 -5.77
N ASN A 274 -11.49 16.64 -5.76
CA ASN A 274 -11.93 17.46 -6.89
C ASN A 274 -10.81 17.68 -7.93
N ALA A 275 -9.58 17.25 -7.65
CA ALA A 275 -8.48 17.38 -8.57
C ALA A 275 -8.76 16.58 -9.86
N PRO A 276 -8.61 17.21 -11.05
CA PRO A 276 -8.82 16.51 -12.32
C PRO A 276 -7.91 15.30 -12.48
N GLN A 277 -8.49 14.10 -12.54
CA GLN A 277 -7.72 12.85 -12.70
C GLN A 277 -7.36 12.56 -14.16
N LYS A 278 -8.20 13.05 -15.09
CA LYS A 278 -8.03 12.91 -16.53
C LYS A 278 -7.96 14.32 -17.12
N LEU A 279 -7.17 14.46 -18.17
CA LEU A 279 -7.22 15.65 -18.99
C LEU A 279 -8.58 15.70 -19.70
N ASP A 280 -9.13 16.91 -19.81
CA ASP A 280 -10.27 17.11 -20.71
C ASP A 280 -9.83 16.98 -22.18
N ALA A 281 -10.81 16.89 -23.07
CA ALA A 281 -10.56 16.71 -24.50
C ALA A 281 -9.73 17.85 -25.10
N ALA A 282 -9.89 19.08 -24.59
CA ALA A 282 -9.17 20.25 -25.10
C ALA A 282 -7.67 20.18 -24.73
N ALA A 283 -7.37 19.85 -23.47
CA ALA A 283 -6.01 19.70 -22.98
C ALA A 283 -5.32 18.47 -23.59
N LEU A 284 -6.06 17.39 -23.87
CA LEU A 284 -5.56 16.24 -24.64
C LEU A 284 -5.17 16.67 -26.06
N ALA A 285 -6.07 17.35 -26.77
CA ALA A 285 -5.80 17.85 -28.12
C ALA A 285 -4.61 18.81 -28.15
N GLU A 286 -4.46 19.66 -27.14
CA GLU A 286 -3.33 20.59 -27.03
C GLU A 286 -1.99 19.85 -26.79
N ILE A 287 -2.01 18.70 -26.12
CA ILE A 287 -0.82 17.85 -25.96
C ILE A 287 -0.51 17.09 -27.24
N GLU A 288 -1.53 16.56 -27.91
CA GLU A 288 -1.36 15.81 -29.15
C GLU A 288 -0.85 16.68 -30.30
N ASN A 289 -1.20 17.97 -30.29
CA ASN A 289 -0.73 18.96 -31.27
C ASN A 289 0.58 19.67 -30.85
N ASP A 290 1.14 19.38 -29.68
CA ASP A 290 2.41 19.96 -29.25
C ASP A 290 3.57 19.40 -30.10
N LYS A 291 4.32 20.29 -30.75
CA LYS A 291 5.40 19.91 -31.69
C LYS A 291 6.45 19.00 -31.08
N GLU A 292 6.80 19.19 -29.82
CA GLU A 292 7.79 18.34 -29.14
C GLU A 292 7.18 16.98 -28.79
N MET A 293 5.90 16.91 -28.43
CA MET A 293 5.20 15.63 -28.23
C MET A 293 5.12 14.81 -29.52
N ILE A 294 4.80 15.46 -30.64
CA ILE A 294 4.79 14.83 -31.97
C ILE A 294 6.19 14.26 -32.30
N ASP A 295 7.25 15.06 -32.14
CA ASP A 295 8.64 14.60 -32.36
C ASP A 295 9.02 13.43 -31.44
N LEU A 296 8.60 13.47 -30.17
CA LEU A 296 8.82 12.36 -29.23
C LEU A 296 8.14 11.07 -29.71
N TYR A 297 6.87 11.14 -30.13
CA TYR A 297 6.15 9.97 -30.62
C TYR A 297 6.70 9.43 -31.92
N GLN A 298 7.09 10.29 -32.86
CA GLN A 298 7.77 9.87 -34.09
C GLN A 298 9.07 9.12 -33.80
N ARG A 299 9.88 9.61 -32.84
CA ARG A 299 11.11 8.91 -32.43
C ARG A 299 10.81 7.58 -31.74
N ILE A 300 9.78 7.52 -30.91
CA ILE A 300 9.34 6.28 -30.26
C ILE A 300 8.90 5.24 -31.30
N ASP A 301 8.13 5.64 -32.30
CA ASP A 301 7.70 4.76 -33.39
C ASP A 301 8.87 4.26 -34.21
N ASN A 302 9.81 5.14 -34.57
CA ASN A 302 11.02 4.77 -35.30
C ASN A 302 11.87 3.76 -34.52
N LEU A 303 12.05 3.99 -33.21
CA LEU A 303 12.75 3.03 -32.34
C LEU A 303 11.99 1.72 -32.20
N THR A 304 10.65 1.76 -32.12
CA THR A 304 9.82 0.54 -32.01
C THR A 304 9.91 -0.31 -33.27
N LYS A 305 9.90 0.32 -34.45
CA LYS A 305 10.15 -0.35 -35.73
C LYS A 305 11.58 -0.92 -35.79
N ALA A 306 12.57 -0.18 -35.32
CA ALA A 306 13.96 -0.64 -35.30
C ALA A 306 14.21 -1.80 -34.30
N ILE A 307 13.43 -1.88 -33.22
CA ILE A 307 13.47 -3.02 -32.28
C ILE A 307 12.84 -4.28 -32.89
N ASP A 308 11.86 -4.12 -33.79
CA ASP A 308 11.28 -5.21 -34.60
C ASP A 308 10.87 -6.45 -33.76
N GLY A 309 10.26 -6.22 -32.60
CA GLY A 309 9.84 -7.30 -31.70
C GLY A 309 10.98 -8.10 -31.05
N ARG A 310 12.25 -7.69 -31.22
CA ARG A 310 13.45 -8.37 -30.71
C ARG A 310 14.18 -7.53 -29.64
N PRO A 311 13.52 -7.25 -28.49
CA PRO A 311 14.06 -6.35 -27.47
C PRO A 311 15.35 -6.85 -26.80
N LYS A 312 15.60 -8.17 -26.79
CA LYS A 312 16.83 -8.75 -26.22
C LYS A 312 18.07 -8.47 -27.08
N GLU A 313 17.91 -8.40 -28.39
CA GLU A 313 18.98 -8.12 -29.35
C GLU A 313 19.27 -6.61 -29.47
N HIS A 314 18.29 -5.77 -29.10
CA HIS A 314 18.33 -4.32 -29.26
C HIS A 314 18.24 -3.57 -27.93
N SER A 315 18.97 -4.01 -26.92
CA SER A 315 18.91 -3.48 -25.55
C SER A 315 19.14 -1.97 -25.46
N GLU A 316 20.05 -1.41 -26.28
CA GLU A 316 20.32 0.02 -26.34
C GLU A 316 19.13 0.82 -26.91
N LEU A 317 18.50 0.31 -27.98
CA LEU A 317 17.32 0.94 -28.59
C LEU A 317 16.13 0.90 -27.63
N VAL A 318 15.96 -0.20 -26.88
CA VAL A 318 14.96 -0.32 -25.83
C VAL A 318 15.19 0.75 -24.75
N SER A 319 16.42 0.90 -24.27
CA SER A 319 16.79 1.92 -23.27
C SER A 319 16.54 3.35 -23.77
N GLN A 320 16.87 3.64 -25.04
CA GLN A 320 16.57 4.94 -25.65
C GLN A 320 15.06 5.19 -25.73
N ARG A 321 14.28 4.19 -26.15
CA ARG A 321 12.83 4.29 -26.23
C ARG A 321 12.19 4.53 -24.85
N GLU A 322 12.65 3.82 -23.82
CA GLU A 322 12.19 4.03 -22.43
C GLU A 322 12.46 5.45 -21.92
N LYS A 323 13.62 6.04 -22.26
CA LYS A 323 13.93 7.44 -21.93
C LYS A 323 12.94 8.40 -22.60
N LEU A 324 12.57 8.16 -23.85
CA LEU A 324 11.59 9.00 -24.57
C LEU A 324 10.19 8.86 -23.98
N TYR A 325 9.74 7.64 -23.66
CA TYR A 325 8.47 7.43 -22.95
C TYR A 325 8.44 8.16 -21.61
N THR A 326 9.54 8.12 -20.86
CA THR A 326 9.67 8.84 -19.58
C THR A 326 9.56 10.35 -19.78
N LYS A 327 10.20 10.89 -20.82
CA LYS A 327 10.13 12.32 -21.16
C LYS A 327 8.71 12.74 -21.55
N ALA A 328 8.04 11.97 -22.40
CA ALA A 328 6.65 12.21 -22.79
C ALA A 328 5.70 12.17 -21.59
N ALA A 329 5.83 11.16 -20.72
CA ALA A 329 5.04 11.04 -19.50
C ALA A 329 5.25 12.22 -18.54
N LYS A 330 6.49 12.69 -18.37
CA LYS A 330 6.78 13.87 -17.55
C LYS A 330 6.11 15.13 -18.09
N LYS A 331 6.13 15.33 -19.42
CA LYS A 331 5.50 16.49 -20.06
C LYS A 331 3.97 16.49 -19.89
N ARG A 332 3.33 15.33 -20.06
CA ARG A 332 1.90 15.14 -19.77
C ARG A 332 1.57 15.51 -18.32
N ARG A 333 2.32 14.98 -17.35
CA ARG A 333 2.10 15.28 -15.92
C ARG A 333 2.24 16.76 -15.58
N THR A 334 3.23 17.46 -16.15
CA THR A 334 3.40 18.90 -15.93
C THR A 334 2.18 19.68 -16.41
N LYS A 335 1.61 19.30 -17.56
CA LYS A 335 0.45 19.99 -18.12
C LYS A 335 -0.83 19.71 -17.31
N ASN A 336 -1.06 18.46 -16.88
CA ASN A 336 -2.14 18.15 -15.92
C ASN A 336 -2.06 19.00 -14.65
N ARG A 337 -0.85 19.19 -14.12
CA ARG A 337 -0.65 19.96 -12.89
C ARG A 337 -0.90 21.46 -13.10
N ASN A 338 -0.62 21.98 -14.28
CA ASN A 338 -0.87 23.39 -14.61
C ASN A 338 -2.34 23.66 -14.88
N SER A 339 -3.07 22.74 -15.54
CA SER A 339 -4.51 22.88 -15.77
C SER A 339 -5.32 22.87 -14.46
N SER A 340 -4.86 22.12 -13.44
CA SER A 340 -5.46 22.15 -12.10
C SER A 340 -5.23 23.47 -11.35
N ILE A 341 -4.21 24.26 -11.69
CA ILE A 341 -3.94 25.56 -11.04
C ILE A 341 -4.80 26.67 -11.68
N THR A 342 -5.07 26.59 -12.98
CA THR A 342 -5.83 27.62 -13.72
C THR A 342 -7.36 27.48 -13.59
N GLY A 343 -7.86 26.39 -12.98
CA GLY A 343 -9.29 26.18 -12.74
C GLY A 343 -9.86 26.87 -11.50
N GLY A 344 -9.00 27.50 -10.68
CA GLY A 344 -9.44 28.35 -9.57
C GLY A 344 -9.97 29.67 -10.11
N ASN A 345 -11.29 29.87 -10.05
CA ASN A 345 -11.95 31.10 -10.44
C ASN A 345 -11.28 32.32 -9.76
N PRO A 346 -10.67 33.27 -10.49
CA PRO A 346 -9.94 34.40 -9.89
C PRO A 346 -10.84 35.34 -9.08
N LEU A 347 -12.16 35.21 -9.20
CA LEU A 347 -13.16 36.08 -8.58
C LEU A 347 -13.37 35.85 -7.07
N MET A 348 -12.87 34.76 -6.48
CA MET A 348 -13.04 34.49 -5.04
C MET A 348 -12.02 35.21 -4.14
N MET A 349 -10.93 35.75 -4.69
CA MET A 349 -9.86 36.35 -3.90
C MET A 349 -10.09 37.84 -3.60
N THR A 350 -11.15 38.46 -4.14
CA THR A 350 -11.46 39.89 -3.94
C THR A 350 -12.57 40.14 -2.91
N ILE A 351 -13.30 39.11 -2.43
CA ILE A 351 -14.42 39.28 -1.49
C ILE A 351 -14.02 39.06 -0.01
N LEU A 352 -12.84 38.51 0.27
CA LEU A 352 -12.42 38.19 1.65
C LEU A 352 -11.88 39.37 2.50
N LEU A 353 -11.95 40.62 2.01
CA LEU A 353 -11.50 41.80 2.78
C LEU A 353 -12.61 42.77 3.21
N GLU A 354 -13.87 42.54 2.84
CA GLU A 354 -15.00 43.36 3.29
C GLU A 354 -16.16 42.46 3.75
N GLY A 355 -16.11 41.99 5.00
CA GLY A 355 -17.19 41.14 5.51
C GLY A 355 -17.00 40.60 6.94
N ILE A 356 -16.26 41.29 7.80
CA ILE A 356 -16.32 41.03 9.25
C ILE A 356 -17.48 41.87 9.79
N SER A 357 -18.69 41.32 9.83
CA SER A 357 -19.74 41.70 10.79
C SER A 357 -21.00 40.84 10.61
N GLN A 358 -21.34 40.07 11.66
CA GLN A 358 -22.69 39.52 11.97
C GLN A 358 -23.23 38.45 10.98
N SER A 359 -23.92 37.37 11.35
CA SER A 359 -24.46 36.83 12.60
C SER A 359 -25.06 35.43 12.28
N VAL A 360 -25.05 34.55 13.29
CA VAL A 360 -26.09 33.54 13.62
C VAL A 360 -26.36 32.35 12.66
N ILE A 361 -26.23 31.17 13.28
CA ILE A 361 -26.53 29.79 12.87
C ILE A 361 -28.05 29.55 12.77
N GLN A 362 -28.52 28.83 11.73
CA GLN A 362 -29.58 27.81 11.81
C GLN A 362 -29.43 26.74 10.69
N PRO A 363 -29.79 25.46 10.94
CA PRO A 363 -29.65 24.35 9.98
C PRO A 363 -30.96 24.04 9.24
N ALA A 364 -30.87 23.56 7.99
CA ALA A 364 -32.02 22.94 7.31
C ALA A 364 -31.58 21.86 6.29
N ASP A 365 -32.06 20.65 6.56
CA ASP A 365 -32.73 19.71 5.66
C ASP A 365 -32.05 19.13 4.41
N PHE A 366 -31.87 17.80 4.48
CA PHE A 366 -31.69 16.88 3.36
C PHE A 366 -32.96 16.75 2.49
N PRO A 367 -32.79 16.46 1.19
CA PRO A 367 -33.75 15.63 0.48
C PRO A 367 -33.15 14.35 -0.11
N SER A 368 -34.10 13.46 -0.37
CA SER A 368 -34.09 12.04 -0.68
C SER A 368 -33.62 11.64 -2.10
N THR A 369 -33.17 10.38 -2.16
CA THR A 369 -32.90 9.45 -3.28
C THR A 369 -33.67 9.59 -4.60
N PRO A 370 -33.12 9.04 -5.70
CA PRO A 370 -33.74 7.85 -6.35
C PRO A 370 -32.68 6.80 -6.83
N SER A 371 -32.84 5.51 -6.49
CA SER A 371 -33.48 4.41 -7.25
C SER A 371 -32.59 3.66 -8.27
N THR A 372 -32.33 2.39 -7.92
CA THR A 372 -32.23 1.15 -8.73
C THR A 372 -31.58 1.15 -10.12
N CYS A 373 -30.54 0.30 -10.28
CA CYS A 373 -30.46 -0.65 -11.40
C CYS A 373 -29.67 -1.91 -11.00
N GLN A 374 -30.35 -3.07 -11.01
CA GLN A 374 -29.76 -4.41 -10.98
C GLN A 374 -29.24 -4.78 -12.37
N ARG A 375 -28.08 -5.46 -12.44
CA ARG A 375 -27.93 -6.71 -13.20
C ARG A 375 -26.63 -7.46 -12.85
N ASP A 376 -26.79 -8.76 -12.87
CA ASP A 376 -25.95 -9.81 -12.32
C ASP A 376 -24.73 -10.21 -13.17
N ASN A 377 -23.88 -11.00 -12.50
CA ASN A 377 -22.97 -12.05 -13.00
C ASN A 377 -21.58 -11.66 -13.49
N VAL A 378 -20.57 -11.83 -12.61
CA VAL A 378 -19.41 -12.71 -12.86
C VAL A 378 -19.00 -13.41 -11.55
N TYR A 379 -18.91 -14.73 -11.60
CA TYR A 379 -18.56 -15.64 -10.50
C TYR A 379 -17.07 -15.61 -10.16
N GLY A 380 -16.75 -15.77 -8.88
CA GLY A 380 -15.49 -16.40 -8.45
C GLY A 380 -14.43 -15.55 -7.75
N ILE A 381 -14.82 -14.71 -6.77
CA ILE A 381 -13.99 -14.24 -5.61
C ILE A 381 -14.90 -13.63 -4.51
N THR A 382 -16.21 -13.52 -4.75
CA THR A 382 -17.22 -12.90 -3.86
C THR A 382 -17.54 -13.67 -2.57
N TYR A 383 -17.06 -14.91 -2.41
CA TYR A 383 -17.46 -15.75 -1.26
C TYR A 383 -16.79 -15.39 0.08
N LEU A 384 -15.71 -14.61 0.08
CA LEU A 384 -15.03 -14.20 1.31
C LEU A 384 -15.55 -12.88 1.91
N LEU A 385 -16.22 -12.04 1.13
CA LEU A 385 -16.73 -10.74 1.59
C LEU A 385 -18.08 -10.83 2.33
N LYS A 386 -18.84 -11.93 2.19
CA LYS A 386 -20.13 -12.11 2.86
C LYS A 386 -20.04 -12.66 4.29
N TYR A 387 -18.89 -13.16 4.74
CA TYR A 387 -18.80 -13.89 6.01
C TYR A 387 -18.48 -13.02 7.25
N GLN A 388 -18.21 -11.72 7.09
CA GLN A 388 -17.94 -10.81 8.22
C GLN A 388 -19.03 -9.76 8.48
N SER A 389 -20.04 -9.65 7.61
CA SER A 389 -21.18 -8.72 7.83
C SER A 389 -22.28 -9.27 8.75
N THR A 390 -22.10 -10.46 9.34
CA THR A 390 -23.11 -11.11 10.21
C THR A 390 -22.61 -11.50 11.59
N VAL A 391 -21.44 -11.01 12.02
CA VAL A 391 -20.92 -11.27 13.38
C VAL A 391 -20.52 -9.96 14.05
N ASN A 392 -21.51 -9.13 14.39
CA ASN A 392 -21.41 -8.06 15.39
C ASN A 392 -22.78 -7.40 15.61
N LEU A 393 -23.75 -8.14 16.14
CA LEU A 393 -24.86 -7.59 16.92
C LEU A 393 -25.27 -8.69 17.91
N ASP A 394 -24.86 -8.52 19.16
CA ASP A 394 -25.66 -8.77 20.36
C ASP A 394 -24.74 -8.99 21.56
N ASP A 395 -24.58 -7.93 22.36
CA ASP A 395 -24.33 -8.01 23.80
C ASP A 395 -24.58 -6.62 24.41
N SER A 396 -25.84 -6.34 24.77
CA SER A 396 -26.25 -5.61 25.98
C SER A 396 -27.69 -5.10 25.87
N ALA A 397 -28.64 -5.87 26.39
CA ALA A 397 -29.77 -5.35 27.19
C ALA A 397 -30.67 -6.51 27.65
N CYS A 398 -30.41 -7.02 28.84
CA CYS A 398 -31.44 -7.70 29.63
C CYS A 398 -31.30 -7.29 31.09
N SER A 399 -32.07 -6.28 31.48
CA SER A 399 -32.76 -6.25 32.78
C SER A 399 -33.89 -5.23 32.68
N ILE A 400 -35.11 -5.75 32.62
CA ILE A 400 -36.36 -5.03 32.84
C ILE A 400 -36.48 -4.82 34.36
N CYS A 401 -36.77 -3.58 34.76
CA CYS A 401 -36.87 -3.07 36.14
C CYS A 401 -35.55 -2.91 36.91
#